data_AF-A0A501XPA7-F1
#
_entry.id   AF-A0A501XPA7-F1
#
_cell.length_a   1.000
_cell.length_b   1.000
_cell.length_c   1.000
_cell.angle_alpha   90.00
_cell.angle_beta   90.00
_cell.angle_gamma   90.00
#
_symmetry.space_group_name_H-M   'P 1'
#
loop_
_entity.id
_entity.type
_entity.pdbx_description
1 polymer ?
#
loop_
_entity_poly.entity_id
_entity_poly.type
_entity_poly.pdbx_seq_one_letter_code
_entity_poly.pdbx_strand_id
1 'polypeptide(L)'
;MGAISMSVEFREMSAGLSADISGERDSLRNFVAIQDVPPQKTLFISVTGSVLVSNPGIDVTLNYTEPQGINSKILILEIDFLQRPGMWPQMLRWKTVSYVQMIHEYGQYESVYIRNGNGLSIEVTDRS
;
A
#
# COMPACT_ATOMS: atom_id res chain seq x y z
N MET A 1 -17.98 19.94 3.21
CA MET A 1 -17.85 18.47 3.12
C MET A 1 -16.42 18.21 2.72
N GLY A 2 -15.58 17.85 3.69
CA GLY A 2 -14.12 17.75 3.52
C GLY A 2 -13.73 16.32 3.21
N ALA A 3 -12.98 16.11 2.14
CA ALA A 3 -12.18 14.90 1.98
C ALA A 3 -10.97 15.03 2.91
N ILE A 4 -10.77 14.07 3.81
CA ILE A 4 -9.54 13.98 4.60
C ILE A 4 -8.56 13.16 3.77
N SER A 5 -7.46 13.80 3.37
CA SER A 5 -6.39 13.20 2.59
C SER A 5 -5.29 12.75 3.55
N MET A 6 -5.19 11.44 3.80
CA MET A 6 -4.15 10.90 4.67
C MET A 6 -2.82 10.88 3.90
N SER A 7 -1.81 11.58 4.41
CA SER A 7 -0.49 11.72 3.77
C SER A 7 0.55 10.85 4.46
N VAL A 8 1.25 10.01 3.71
CA VAL A 8 2.22 9.03 4.23
C VAL A 8 3.43 9.70 4.86
N GLU A 9 3.79 9.22 6.06
CA GLU A 9 5.11 9.39 6.64
C GLU A 9 5.85 8.04 6.61
N PHE A 10 7.00 8.01 5.94
CA PHE A 10 7.84 6.81 5.88
C PHE A 10 8.43 6.55 7.26
N ARG A 11 7.92 5.54 7.97
CA ARG A 11 8.56 5.01 9.17
C ARG A 11 9.04 3.60 8.91
N GLU A 12 10.32 3.46 8.58
CA GLU A 12 10.99 2.15 8.60
C GLU A 12 10.97 1.62 10.04
N MET A 13 10.03 0.72 10.35
CA MET A 13 10.11 -0.06 11.58
C MET A 13 11.12 -1.17 11.36
N SER A 14 12.40 -0.86 11.55
CA SER A 14 13.48 -1.84 11.55
C SER A 14 13.32 -2.77 12.76
N ALA A 15 12.75 -3.96 12.53
CA ALA A 15 13.07 -5.10 13.38
C ALA A 15 14.57 -5.36 13.16
N GLY A 16 15.37 -5.08 14.18
CA GLY A 16 16.82 -4.91 14.08
C GLY A 16 17.53 -5.94 13.21
N LEU A 17 18.03 -5.48 12.07
CA LEU A 17 19.17 -6.03 11.35
C LEU A 17 19.66 -4.93 10.40
N SER A 18 20.88 -4.45 10.64
CA SER A 18 21.56 -3.52 9.74
C SER A 18 21.76 -4.21 8.39
N ALA A 19 20.96 -3.85 7.39
CA ALA A 19 21.31 -4.08 6.00
C ALA A 19 21.78 -2.75 5.44
N ASP A 20 23.07 -2.68 5.18
CA ASP A 20 23.75 -1.70 4.35
C ASP A 20 23.02 -1.66 2.99
N ILE A 21 22.15 -0.67 2.76
CA ILE A 21 21.27 -0.62 1.56
C ILE A 21 22.03 -0.03 0.38
N SER A 22 23.05 -0.77 -0.07
CA SER A 22 23.53 -0.73 -1.45
C SER A 22 22.62 -1.65 -2.28
N GLY A 23 21.51 -1.13 -2.80
CA GLY A 23 20.65 -1.91 -3.71
C GLY A 23 19.20 -1.44 -3.76
N GLU A 24 18.96 -0.37 -4.51
CA GLU A 24 17.65 0.12 -4.95
C GLU A 24 16.88 -0.97 -5.72
N ARG A 25 16.23 -1.91 -5.02
CA ARG A 25 15.55 -3.05 -5.66
C ARG A 25 14.04 -3.10 -5.52
N ASP A 26 13.43 -2.50 -4.51
CA ASP A 26 11.96 -2.39 -4.42
C ASP A 26 11.60 -1.08 -3.71
N SER A 27 11.45 0.00 -4.48
CA SER A 27 11.05 1.31 -3.93
C SER A 27 9.53 1.45 -3.97
N LEU A 28 8.90 1.50 -2.79
CA LEU A 28 7.50 1.87 -2.60
C LEU A 28 7.41 3.37 -2.37
N ARG A 29 6.62 4.10 -3.16
CA ARG A 29 6.50 5.57 -3.03
C ARG A 29 5.08 6.07 -3.29
N ASN A 30 4.79 7.25 -2.72
CA ASN A 30 3.57 8.02 -2.97
C ASN A 30 2.28 7.24 -2.67
N PHE A 31 2.29 6.41 -1.63
CA PHE A 31 1.06 5.82 -1.15
C PHE A 31 0.18 6.90 -0.52
N VAL A 32 -1.12 6.82 -0.75
CA VAL A 32 -2.12 7.71 -0.19
C VAL A 32 -3.35 6.87 0.11
N ALA A 33 -3.93 7.07 1.29
CA ALA A 33 -5.20 6.49 1.68
C ALA A 33 -6.25 7.60 1.76
N ILE A 34 -7.39 7.40 1.11
CA ILE A 34 -8.49 8.36 1.09
C ILE A 34 -9.77 7.61 1.43
N GLN A 35 -10.45 8.08 2.48
CA GLN A 35 -11.82 7.69 2.77
C GLN A 35 -12.73 8.76 2.20
N ASP A 36 -13.51 8.38 1.19
CA ASP A 36 -14.41 9.30 0.49
C ASP A 36 -15.86 8.90 0.68
N VAL A 37 -16.71 9.92 0.69
CA VAL A 37 -18.17 9.80 0.72
C VAL A 37 -18.67 10.37 -0.61
N PRO A 38 -18.66 9.58 -1.70
CA PRO A 38 -19.27 10.03 -2.95
C PRO A 38 -20.74 10.43 -2.73
N PRO A 39 -21.32 11.27 -3.62
CA PRO A 39 -22.68 11.82 -3.46
C PRO A 39 -23.78 10.75 -3.29
N GLN A 40 -23.48 9.49 -3.64
CA GLN A 40 -24.38 8.34 -3.60
C GLN A 40 -24.43 7.64 -2.22
N LYS A 41 -23.93 8.27 -1.14
CA LYS A 41 -23.98 7.79 0.26
C LYS A 41 -23.27 6.46 0.57
N THR A 42 -22.53 5.91 -0.38
CA THR A 42 -21.75 4.69 -0.15
C THR A 42 -20.33 5.09 0.24
N LEU A 43 -19.86 4.62 1.39
CA LEU A 43 -18.53 4.96 1.89
C LEU A 43 -17.49 4.01 1.30
N PHE A 44 -16.35 4.56 0.86
CA PHE A 44 -15.24 3.76 0.35
C PHE A 44 -13.92 4.19 0.98
N ILE A 45 -13.02 3.23 1.18
CA ILE A 45 -11.60 3.49 1.33
C ILE A 45 -10.90 3.16 0.02
N SER A 46 -10.05 4.09 -0.42
CA SER A 46 -9.15 3.88 -1.56
C SER A 46 -7.71 4.06 -1.11
N VAL A 47 -6.85 3.13 -1.50
CA VAL A 47 -5.41 3.17 -1.24
C VAL A 47 -4.71 3.09 -2.58
N THR A 48 -3.93 4.10 -2.93
CA THR A 48 -3.21 4.14 -4.22
C THR A 48 -1.74 4.45 -3.97
N GLY A 49 -0.84 3.82 -4.70
CA GLY A 49 0.60 4.08 -4.61
C GLY A 49 1.36 3.68 -5.86
N SER A 50 2.67 3.90 -5.83
CA SER A 50 3.57 3.55 -6.92
C SER A 50 4.68 2.62 -6.44
N VAL A 51 4.97 1.61 -7.26
CA VAL A 51 5.88 0.51 -6.94
C VAL A 51 6.88 0.41 -8.07
N LEU A 52 8.17 0.44 -7.74
CA LEU A 52 9.23 0.19 -8.71
C LEU A 52 9.40 -1.32 -8.90
N VAL A 53 9.27 -1.80 -10.13
CA VAL A 53 9.52 -3.20 -10.49
C VAL A 53 10.75 -3.35 -11.37
N SER A 54 11.43 -4.48 -11.26
CA SER A 54 12.67 -4.78 -11.98
C SER A 54 12.50 -5.06 -13.47
N ASN A 55 11.28 -5.40 -13.90
CA ASN A 55 10.94 -5.60 -15.30
C ASN A 55 9.42 -5.39 -15.53
N PRO A 56 9.00 -5.04 -16.76
CA PRO A 56 7.58 -4.78 -17.05
C PRO A 56 6.66 -6.01 -16.93
N GLY A 57 7.25 -7.22 -16.94
CA GLY A 57 6.52 -8.47 -16.79
C GLY A 57 6.06 -8.76 -15.37
N ILE A 58 6.49 -7.99 -14.37
CA ILE A 58 6.03 -8.15 -12.98
C ILE A 58 4.74 -7.39 -12.79
N ASP A 59 3.62 -8.07 -12.62
CA ASP A 59 2.37 -7.46 -12.17
C ASP A 59 2.39 -7.27 -10.67
N VAL A 60 1.75 -6.19 -10.21
CA VAL A 60 1.73 -5.81 -8.80
C VAL A 60 0.29 -5.57 -8.39
N THR A 61 -0.13 -6.17 -7.29
CA THR A 61 -1.49 -6.04 -6.75
C THR A 61 -1.44 -5.69 -5.28
N LEU A 62 -2.42 -4.88 -4.84
CA LEU A 62 -2.71 -4.67 -3.43
C LEU A 62 -3.91 -5.53 -3.05
N ASN A 63 -3.71 -6.43 -2.10
CA ASN A 63 -4.72 -7.38 -1.65
C ASN A 63 -5.07 -7.13 -0.19
N TYR A 64 -6.31 -7.40 0.18
CA TYR A 64 -6.74 -7.39 1.57
C TYR A 64 -6.16 -8.61 2.28
N THR A 65 -5.49 -8.40 3.42
CA THR A 65 -4.91 -9.51 4.18
C THR A 65 -5.97 -10.19 5.05
N GLU A 66 -6.03 -11.52 5.03
CA GLU A 66 -6.80 -12.30 6.01
C GLU A 66 -5.85 -13.20 6.81
N PRO A 67 -5.76 -13.04 8.15
CA PRO A 67 -6.52 -12.12 9.01
C PRO A 67 -5.95 -10.68 9.08
N GLN A 68 -6.81 -9.70 9.38
CA GLN A 68 -6.46 -8.27 9.60
C GLN A 68 -5.74 -7.99 10.94
N GLY A 69 -5.33 -9.04 11.66
CA GLY A 69 -4.77 -8.90 13.01
C GLY A 69 -5.81 -8.55 14.08
N ILE A 70 -5.32 -8.08 15.23
CA ILE A 70 -6.12 -7.86 16.45
C ILE A 70 -6.79 -6.48 16.44
N ASN A 71 -6.17 -5.48 15.82
CA ASN A 71 -6.68 -4.11 15.81
C ASN A 71 -7.52 -3.85 14.56
N SER A 72 -8.85 -3.82 14.73
CA SER A 72 -9.80 -3.57 13.65
C SER A 72 -9.80 -2.14 13.11
N LYS A 73 -9.10 -1.20 13.77
CA LYS A 73 -8.91 0.18 13.29
C LYS A 73 -7.73 0.32 12.33
N ILE A 74 -7.04 -0.78 12.05
CA ILE A 74 -5.92 -0.82 11.10
C ILE A 74 -6.35 -1.65 9.89
N LEU A 75 -6.28 -1.07 8.70
CA LEU A 75 -6.42 -1.82 7.45
C LEU A 75 -5.06 -2.37 7.04
N ILE A 76 -4.92 -3.69 7.00
CA ILE A 76 -3.72 -4.37 6.53
C ILE A 76 -3.92 -4.80 5.07
N LEU A 77 -3.05 -4.32 4.20
CA LEU A 77 -2.95 -4.70 2.81
C LEU A 77 -1.63 -5.43 2.57
N GLU A 78 -1.64 -6.39 1.66
CA GLU A 78 -0.47 -7.09 1.18
C GLU A 78 -0.17 -6.69 -0.26
N ILE A 79 1.10 -6.40 -0.54
CA ILE A 79 1.58 -6.17 -1.90
C ILE A 79 2.15 -7.46 -2.47
N ASP A 80 1.50 -7.95 -3.53
CA ASP A 80 1.92 -9.17 -4.23
C ASP A 80 2.54 -8.83 -5.57
N PHE A 81 3.60 -9.57 -5.91
CA PHE A 81 4.31 -9.46 -7.17
C PHE A 81 4.17 -10.77 -7.94
N LEU A 82 3.61 -10.69 -9.15
CA LEU A 82 3.43 -11.84 -10.03
C LEU A 82 4.25 -11.66 -11.32
N GLN A 83 5.31 -12.44 -11.47
CA GLN A 83 6.07 -12.47 -12.72
C GLN A 83 5.27 -13.19 -13.81
N ARG A 84 4.92 -12.46 -14.86
CA ARG A 84 4.32 -13.05 -16.07
C ARG A 84 5.35 -13.92 -16.79
N PRO A 85 4.94 -15.09 -17.32
CA PRO A 85 5.81 -15.92 -18.14
C PRO A 85 6.23 -15.16 -19.41
N GLY A 86 7.48 -15.34 -19.84
CA GLY A 86 8.03 -14.73 -21.05
C GLY A 86 9.43 -14.16 -20.87
N MET A 87 10.00 -13.64 -21.95
CA MET A 87 11.25 -12.89 -21.93
C MET A 87 10.94 -11.40 -21.78
N TRP A 88 11.38 -10.81 -20.68
CA TRP A 88 11.15 -9.40 -20.38
C TRP A 88 12.48 -8.64 -20.31
N PRO A 89 12.55 -7.41 -20.86
CA PRO A 89 13.73 -6.59 -20.72
C PRO A 89 13.97 -6.25 -19.24
N GLN A 90 15.22 -6.36 -18.80
CA GLN A 90 15.64 -5.99 -17.45
C GLN A 90 15.72 -4.47 -17.35
N MET A 91 14.57 -3.84 -17.08
CA MET A 91 14.46 -2.40 -16.94
C MET A 91 13.54 -2.03 -15.79
N LEU A 92 13.99 -1.09 -14.96
CA LEU A 92 13.18 -0.53 -13.88
C LEU A 92 11.96 0.19 -14.45
N ARG A 93 10.79 -0.11 -13.91
CA ARG A 93 9.54 0.56 -14.29
C ARG A 93 8.69 0.84 -13.06
N TRP A 94 8.12 2.03 -12.98
CA TRP A 94 7.09 2.34 -12.00
C TRP A 94 5.75 1.77 -12.45
N LYS A 95 5.07 1.04 -11.57
CA LYS A 95 3.68 0.59 -11.72
C LYS A 95 2.82 1.23 -10.64
N THR A 96 1.68 1.78 -11.04
CA THR A 96 0.65 2.26 -10.12
C THR A 96 -0.17 1.08 -9.63
N VAL A 97 -0.42 1.02 -8.33
CA VAL A 97 -1.27 0.03 -7.70
C VAL A 97 -2.37 0.74 -6.93
N SER A 98 -3.57 0.16 -6.94
CA SER A 98 -4.71 0.68 -6.19
C SER A 98 -5.53 -0.43 -5.58
N TYR A 99 -6.12 -0.11 -4.43
CA TYR A 99 -7.07 -0.92 -3.70
C TYR A 99 -8.28 -0.05 -3.39
N VAL A 100 -9.49 -0.56 -3.60
CA VAL A 100 -10.74 0.12 -3.27
C VAL A 100 -11.68 -0.86 -2.60
N GLN A 101 -12.23 -0.46 -1.46
CA GLN A 101 -13.17 -1.28 -0.71
C GLN A 101 -14.30 -0.42 -0.15
N MET A 102 -15.51 -0.96 -0.16
CA MET A 102 -16.64 -0.36 0.56
C MET A 102 -16.44 -0.52 2.07
N ILE A 103 -16.68 0.55 2.82
CA ILE A 103 -16.60 0.55 4.29
C ILE A 103 -17.97 0.86 4.89
N HIS A 104 -18.18 0.47 6.14
CA HIS A 104 -19.47 0.63 6.81
C HIS A 104 -19.57 1.96 7.55
N GLU A 105 -18.45 2.46 8.08
CA GLU A 105 -18.39 3.70 8.86
C GLU A 105 -17.26 4.60 8.35
N TYR A 106 -17.48 5.92 8.38
CA TYR A 106 -16.41 6.89 8.09
C TYR A 106 -15.44 6.90 9.28
N GLY A 107 -14.15 6.84 9.02
CA GLY A 107 -13.14 6.65 10.08
C GLY A 107 -13.09 5.23 10.61
N GLN A 108 -13.59 4.23 9.86
CA GLN A 108 -13.45 2.81 10.23
C GLN A 108 -11.98 2.45 10.48
N TYR A 109 -11.10 2.99 9.64
CA TYR A 109 -9.66 2.82 9.72
C TYR A 109 -8.98 4.14 10.08
N GLU A 110 -8.08 4.09 11.04
CA GLU A 110 -7.23 5.21 11.47
C GLU A 110 -5.86 5.18 10.78
N SER A 111 -5.43 3.98 10.37
CA SER A 111 -4.18 3.75 9.64
C SER A 111 -4.32 2.61 8.64
N VAL A 112 -3.46 2.64 7.62
CA VAL A 112 -3.31 1.54 6.64
C VAL A 112 -1.88 1.01 6.69
N TYR A 113 -1.73 -0.30 6.88
CA TYR A 113 -0.44 -0.97 6.83
C TYR A 113 -0.31 -1.74 5.53
N ILE A 114 0.74 -1.46 4.77
CA ILE A 114 1.03 -2.15 3.50
C ILE A 114 2.24 -3.04 3.73
N ARG A 115 2.02 -4.35 3.74
CA ARG A 115 3.04 -5.38 3.98
C ARG A 115 3.56 -5.90 2.66
N ASN A 116 4.87 -6.07 2.56
CA ASN A 116 5.54 -6.87 1.55
C ASN A 116 5.96 -8.21 2.19
N GLY A 117 5.97 -9.30 1.41
CA GLY A 117 6.41 -10.65 1.84
C GLY A 117 7.80 -10.71 2.49
N ASN A 118 8.62 -9.66 2.34
CA ASN A 118 9.91 -9.51 3.02
C ASN A 118 9.80 -8.95 4.46
N GLY A 119 8.58 -8.75 4.99
CA GLY A 119 8.34 -8.20 6.33
C GLY A 119 8.41 -6.67 6.42
N LEU A 120 8.65 -5.98 5.30
CA LEU A 120 8.59 -4.52 5.24
C LEU A 120 7.12 -4.06 5.28
N SER A 121 6.79 -3.20 6.24
CA SER A 121 5.46 -2.61 6.39
C SER A 121 5.52 -1.09 6.30
N ILE A 122 4.70 -0.51 5.44
CA ILE A 122 4.49 0.95 5.39
C ILE A 122 3.21 1.27 6.12
N GLU A 123 3.29 2.17 7.09
CA GLU A 123 2.13 2.75 7.73
C GLU A 123 1.74 4.05 7.00
N VAL A 124 0.45 4.16 6.65
CA VAL A 124 -0.18 5.34 6.07
C VAL A 124 -1.16 5.88 7.11
N THR A 125 -0.87 7.06 7.64
CA THR A 125 -1.67 7.73 8.67
C THR A 125 -2.02 9.15 8.25
N ASP A 126 -3.04 9.72 8.89
CA ASP A 126 -3.36 11.13 8.71
C ASP A 126 -2.35 12.00 9.49
N ARG A 127 -1.94 13.14 8.90
CA ARG A 127 -1.18 14.15 9.63
C ARG A 127 -2.16 15.17 10.18
N SER A 128 -2.57 14.97 11.44
CA SER A 128 -3.24 15.98 12.26
C SER A 128 -2.25 16.99 12.82
#